data_AF-A0A3C0CXS8-F1
#
_entry.id   AF-A0A3C0CXS8-F1
#
_cell.length_a   1.000
_cell.length_b   1.000
_cell.length_c   1.000
_cell.angle_alpha   90.00
_cell.angle_beta   90.00
_cell.angle_gamma   90.00
#
_symmetry.space_group_name_H-M   'P 1'
#
loop_
_entity.id
_entity.type
_entity.pdbx_description
1 polymer ?
#
loop_
_entity_poly.entity_id
_entity_poly.type
_entity_poly.pdbx_seq_one_letter_code
_entity_poly.pdbx_strand_id
1 'polypeptide(L)'
;MDGQLLPMHTTLENVSTCQNKAPYKINSPVTRWFMALVALVTILRLIIASAVPLGGDEAYYWLWSKHLSLGYYDHPPLISLLIYLFGLAGGDAIVFVRMASVLLASLAAWTTFILAERVTGSLRTAFIAGLLTMACPIFAAKALEISPDSPLVAFSMLYVFTAYMAIFENRRIYWLWMGVWFGLAILTKLTAFLLPVSLAAFLITSPGHRGFLK
;
A
#
# COMPACT_ATOMS: atom_id res chain seq x y z
N MET A 1 40.06 10.68 -30.64
CA MET A 1 38.67 10.87 -30.17
C MET A 1 38.15 9.48 -29.85
N ASP A 2 38.52 8.98 -28.68
CA ASP A 2 38.33 7.57 -28.31
C ASP A 2 37.00 7.41 -27.59
N GLY A 3 36.05 6.78 -28.27
CA GLY A 3 34.77 6.37 -27.69
C GLY A 3 34.97 5.15 -26.80
N GLN A 4 35.13 5.37 -25.49
CA GLN A 4 35.08 4.32 -24.48
C GLN A 4 33.65 3.76 -24.39
N LEU A 5 33.44 2.59 -24.97
CA LEU A 5 32.28 1.73 -24.75
C LEU A 5 32.31 1.23 -23.30
N LEU A 6 31.34 1.66 -22.48
CA LEU A 6 31.13 1.14 -21.13
C LEU A 6 30.74 -0.35 -21.21
N PRO A 7 31.41 -1.26 -20.49
CA PRO A 7 31.13 -2.69 -20.57
C PRO A 7 29.79 -3.04 -19.91
N MET A 8 28.96 -3.78 -20.64
CA MET A 8 27.61 -4.28 -20.26
C MET A 8 27.61 -5.29 -19.10
N HIS A 9 28.76 -5.55 -18.46
CA HIS A 9 28.93 -6.56 -17.41
C HIS A 9 28.56 -6.09 -15.99
N THR A 10 28.40 -4.78 -15.74
CA THR A 10 28.12 -4.24 -14.39
C THR A 10 26.68 -4.43 -13.90
N THR A 11 25.78 -4.96 -14.73
CA THR A 11 24.37 -5.14 -14.34
C THR A 11 24.10 -6.43 -13.56
N LEU A 12 24.93 -7.47 -13.71
CA LEU A 12 24.69 -8.76 -13.07
C LEU A 12 25.16 -8.82 -11.61
N GLU A 13 26.18 -8.05 -11.22
CA GLU A 13 26.63 -7.96 -9.81
C GLU A 13 25.62 -7.24 -8.90
N ASN A 14 24.83 -6.32 -9.43
CA ASN A 14 23.83 -5.61 -8.62
C ASN A 14 22.57 -6.45 -8.35
N VAL A 15 22.32 -7.50 -9.14
CA VAL A 15 21.19 -8.41 -8.89
C VAL A 15 21.55 -9.45 -7.83
N SER A 16 22.79 -9.95 -7.83
CA SER A 16 23.27 -10.92 -6.83
C SER A 16 23.38 -10.32 -5.42
N THR A 17 23.62 -9.00 -5.29
CA THR A 17 23.64 -8.31 -3.99
C THR A 17 22.26 -8.19 -3.33
N CYS A 18 21.16 -8.29 -4.09
CA CYS A 18 19.80 -8.36 -3.51
C CYS A 18 19.43 -9.74 -2.97
N GLN A 19 20.08 -10.80 -3.45
CA GLN A 19 19.80 -12.18 -3.02
C GLN A 19 20.40 -12.53 -1.66
N ASN A 20 21.30 -11.69 -1.13
CA ASN A 20 22.05 -11.95 0.11
C ASN A 20 21.80 -10.89 1.19
N LYS A 21 20.56 -10.39 1.29
CA LYS A 21 20.17 -9.45 2.36
C LYS A 21 19.75 -10.20 3.62
N ALA A 22 20.33 -9.82 4.75
CA ALA A 22 19.98 -10.34 6.06
C ALA A 22 18.48 -10.18 6.34
N PRO A 23 17.85 -11.13 7.07
CA PRO A 23 16.44 -11.06 7.39
C PRO A 23 16.09 -9.75 8.12
N TYR A 24 14.98 -9.13 7.70
CA TYR A 24 14.43 -7.91 8.29
C TYR A 24 14.42 -7.97 9.83
N LYS A 25 15.16 -7.06 10.48
CA LYS A 25 15.24 -6.98 11.94
C LYS A 25 14.06 -6.19 12.50
N ILE A 26 12.92 -6.87 12.70
CA ILE A 26 11.69 -6.33 13.28
C ILE A 26 11.94 -5.60 14.62
N ASN A 27 12.90 -6.07 15.42
CA ASN A 27 13.12 -5.60 16.80
C ASN A 27 14.10 -4.42 16.94
N SER A 28 14.41 -3.69 15.86
CA SER A 28 15.28 -2.51 15.97
C SER A 28 14.60 -1.37 16.75
N PRO A 29 15.37 -0.51 17.47
CA PRO A 29 14.80 0.67 18.12
C PRO A 29 14.13 1.61 17.10
N VAL A 30 14.69 1.73 15.90
CA VAL A 30 14.11 2.55 14.81
C VAL A 30 12.73 2.04 14.41
N THR A 31 12.55 0.72 14.30
CA THR A 31 11.25 0.12 14.00
C THR A 31 10.23 0.44 15.09
N ARG A 32 10.62 0.38 16.37
CA ARG A 32 9.73 0.73 17.50
C ARG A 32 9.33 2.20 17.48
N TRP A 33 10.29 3.10 17.25
CA TRP A 33 10.01 4.52 17.09
C TRP A 33 9.08 4.80 15.91
N PHE A 34 9.27 4.11 14.78
CA PHE A 34 8.39 4.25 13.64
C PHE A 34 6.97 3.74 13.93
N MET A 35 6.83 2.59 14.59
CA MET A 35 5.52 2.08 15.02
C MET A 35 4.81 3.05 15.98
N ALA A 36 5.55 3.62 16.94
CA ALA A 36 5.01 4.62 17.85
C ALA A 36 4.56 5.88 17.11
N LEU A 37 5.33 6.33 16.12
CA LEU A 37 4.97 7.46 15.26
C LEU A 37 3.72 7.15 14.43
N VAL A 38 3.64 5.97 13.80
CA VAL A 38 2.46 5.55 13.05
C VAL A 38 1.22 5.51 13.95
N ALA A 39 1.34 4.94 15.15
CA ALA A 39 0.26 4.90 16.13
C ALA A 39 -0.18 6.32 16.55
N LEU A 40 0.77 7.20 16.87
CA LEU A 40 0.50 8.59 17.22
C LEU A 40 -0.24 9.32 16.10
N VAL A 41 0.25 9.24 14.86
CA VAL A 41 -0.38 9.90 13.72
C VAL A 41 -1.76 9.30 13.41
N THR A 42 -1.94 7.99 13.59
CA THR A 42 -3.24 7.31 13.44
C THR A 42 -4.24 7.87 14.45
N ILE A 43 -3.86 7.96 15.73
CA ILE A 43 -4.71 8.49 16.80
C ILE A 43 -5.06 9.95 16.52
N LEU A 44 -4.07 10.79 16.16
CA LEU A 44 -4.31 12.19 15.81
C LEU A 44 -5.27 12.32 14.63
N ARG A 45 -5.10 11.51 13.57
CA ARG A 45 -6.00 11.49 12.42
C ARG A 45 -7.42 11.07 12.80
N LEU A 46 -7.59 10.07 13.69
CA LEU A 46 -8.91 9.68 14.17
C LEU A 46 -9.59 10.80 14.97
N ILE A 47 -8.83 11.50 15.83
CA ILE A 47 -9.35 12.66 16.57
C ILE A 47 -9.80 13.76 15.61
N ILE A 48 -8.97 14.11 14.62
CA ILE A 48 -9.31 15.14 13.62
C ILE A 48 -10.52 14.69 12.78
N ALA A 49 -10.52 13.44 12.32
CA ALA A 49 -11.61 12.85 11.54
C ALA A 49 -12.93 12.80 12.31
N SER A 50 -12.90 12.77 13.64
CA SER A 50 -14.09 12.83 14.50
C SER A 50 -14.76 14.21 14.54
N ALA A 51 -13.98 15.26 14.36
CA ALA A 51 -14.41 16.64 14.58
C ALA A 51 -15.01 17.29 13.32
N VAL A 52 -14.73 16.74 12.14
CA VAL A 52 -15.17 17.30 10.86
C VAL A 52 -16.43 16.58 10.38
N PRO A 53 -17.51 17.28 9.99
CA PRO A 53 -18.69 16.66 9.39
C PRO A 53 -18.36 15.85 8.13
N LEU A 54 -19.22 14.89 7.78
CA LEU A 54 -19.07 14.14 6.52
C LEU A 54 -19.30 15.06 5.31
N GLY A 55 -18.43 14.95 4.32
CA GLY A 55 -18.64 15.56 3.01
C GLY A 55 -19.77 14.87 2.22
N GLY A 56 -20.18 15.47 1.10
CA GLY A 56 -21.23 14.92 0.24
C GLY A 56 -20.92 13.51 -0.27
N ASP A 57 -19.70 13.30 -0.76
CA ASP A 57 -19.24 12.01 -1.26
C ASP A 57 -19.19 10.95 -0.15
N GLU A 58 -18.74 11.34 1.05
CA GLU A 58 -18.64 10.43 2.21
C GLU A 58 -20.02 10.00 2.72
N ALA A 59 -20.98 10.92 2.74
CA ALA A 59 -22.37 10.62 3.10
C ALA A 59 -22.99 9.64 2.10
N TYR A 60 -22.62 9.76 0.81
CA TYR A 60 -23.06 8.84 -0.24
C TYR A 60 -22.51 7.42 -0.02
N TYR A 61 -21.21 7.29 0.27
CA TYR A 61 -20.61 5.99 0.62
C TYR A 61 -21.17 5.40 1.92
N TRP A 62 -21.47 6.24 2.90
CA TRP A 62 -22.13 5.81 4.13
C TRP A 62 -23.54 5.26 3.85
N LEU A 63 -24.34 5.91 2.99
CA LEU A 63 -25.66 5.40 2.61
C LEU A 63 -25.56 4.04 1.93
N TRP A 64 -24.58 3.85 1.05
CA TRP A 64 -24.30 2.54 0.45
C TRP A 64 -23.97 1.46 1.46
N SER A 65 -23.31 1.80 2.58
CA SER A 65 -23.02 0.85 3.64
C SER A 65 -24.29 0.31 4.33
N LYS A 66 -25.41 1.06 4.27
CA LYS A 66 -26.72 0.62 4.77
C LYS A 66 -27.43 -0.34 3.81
N HIS A 67 -27.08 -0.30 2.53
CA HIS A 67 -27.64 -1.14 1.47
C HIS A 67 -26.50 -1.82 0.71
N LEU A 68 -25.89 -2.83 1.34
CA LEU A 68 -24.79 -3.58 0.73
C LEU A 68 -25.25 -4.26 -0.56
N SER A 69 -24.55 -3.94 -1.65
CA SER A 69 -24.72 -4.52 -2.98
C SER A 69 -23.37 -5.02 -3.48
N LEU A 70 -23.37 -5.96 -4.44
CA LEU A 70 -22.16 -6.45 -5.10
C LEU A 70 -21.52 -5.42 -6.05
N GLY A 71 -22.23 -4.32 -6.33
CA GLY A 71 -21.72 -3.18 -7.09
C GLY A 71 -22.71 -2.02 -7.02
N TYR A 72 -22.16 -0.81 -7.09
CA TYR A 72 -22.94 0.43 -7.16
C TYR A 72 -22.74 1.06 -8.53
N TYR A 73 -23.62 2.00 -8.87
CA TYR A 73 -23.62 2.65 -10.19
C TYR A 73 -22.25 3.24 -10.56
N ASP A 74 -21.59 3.92 -9.61
CA ASP A 74 -20.32 4.60 -9.88
C ASP A 74 -19.08 3.83 -9.39
N HIS A 75 -19.21 2.92 -8.42
CA HIS A 75 -18.07 2.32 -7.76
C HIS A 75 -18.26 0.85 -7.36
N PRO A 76 -17.15 0.08 -7.32
CA PRO A 76 -17.10 -1.25 -6.70
C PRO A 76 -17.49 -1.27 -5.20
N PRO A 77 -17.83 -2.44 -4.63
CA PRO A 77 -18.51 -2.52 -3.34
C PRO A 77 -17.59 -2.42 -2.11
N LEU A 78 -16.27 -2.44 -2.27
CA LEU A 78 -15.39 -2.60 -1.10
C LEU A 78 -15.44 -1.41 -0.15
N ILE A 79 -15.67 -0.19 -0.66
CA ILE A 79 -15.74 1.00 0.19
C ILE A 79 -16.93 0.95 1.16
N SER A 80 -18.12 0.55 0.68
CA SER A 80 -19.32 0.44 1.51
C SER A 80 -19.22 -0.75 2.46
N LEU A 81 -18.60 -1.85 2.03
CA LEU A 81 -18.32 -2.99 2.89
C LEU A 81 -17.37 -2.61 4.04
N LEU A 82 -16.32 -1.85 3.77
CA LEU A 82 -15.40 -1.36 4.80
C LEU A 82 -16.15 -0.48 5.82
N ILE A 83 -16.94 0.49 5.35
CA ILE A 83 -17.74 1.36 6.23
C ILE A 83 -18.70 0.52 7.08
N TYR A 84 -19.39 -0.46 6.48
CA TYR A 84 -20.29 -1.36 7.20
C TYR A 84 -19.57 -2.14 8.29
N LEU A 85 -18.42 -2.76 7.97
CA LEU A 85 -17.64 -3.56 8.92
C LEU A 85 -17.18 -2.74 10.13
N PHE A 86 -16.68 -1.52 9.91
CA PHE A 86 -16.32 -0.65 11.03
C PHE A 86 -17.55 -0.08 11.76
N GLY A 87 -18.66 0.13 11.05
CA GLY A 87 -19.94 0.51 11.62
C GLY A 87 -20.52 -0.56 12.57
N LEU A 88 -20.18 -1.85 12.41
CA LEU A 88 -20.56 -2.88 13.39
C LEU A 88 -19.95 -2.65 14.78
N ALA A 89 -18.79 -1.99 14.85
CA ALA A 89 -18.09 -1.74 16.12
C ALA A 89 -18.59 -0.48 16.86
N GLY A 90 -19.11 0.52 16.14
CA GLY A 90 -19.43 1.82 16.72
C GLY A 90 -20.57 2.59 16.06
N GLY A 91 -21.40 1.91 15.26
CA GLY A 91 -22.57 2.46 14.60
C GLY A 91 -22.23 3.53 13.58
N ASP A 92 -23.02 4.60 13.61
CA ASP A 92 -22.96 5.71 12.63
C ASP A 92 -22.09 6.89 13.09
N ALA A 93 -21.28 6.70 14.13
CA ALA A 93 -20.33 7.72 14.52
C ALA A 93 -19.28 7.94 13.40
N ILE A 94 -19.04 9.21 13.07
CA ILE A 94 -18.19 9.66 11.95
C ILE A 94 -16.79 9.01 12.01
N VAL A 95 -16.27 8.79 13.22
CA VAL A 95 -14.99 8.12 13.45
C VAL A 95 -14.95 6.73 12.84
N PHE A 96 -16.01 5.93 13.04
CA PHE A 96 -16.07 4.56 12.55
C PHE A 96 -16.23 4.51 11.03
N VAL A 97 -16.95 5.48 10.45
CA VAL A 97 -17.07 5.64 9.00
C VAL A 97 -15.70 5.90 8.35
N ARG A 98 -14.89 6.77 8.96
CA ARG A 98 -13.54 7.12 8.44
C ARG A 98 -12.43 6.19 8.94
N MET A 99 -12.72 5.30 9.88
CA MET A 99 -11.71 4.44 10.51
C MET A 99 -10.99 3.56 9.48
N ALA A 100 -11.72 3.06 8.48
CA ALA A 100 -11.15 2.33 7.36
C ALA A 100 -10.04 3.11 6.66
N SER A 101 -10.31 4.35 6.24
CA SER A 101 -9.33 5.20 5.54
C SER A 101 -8.08 5.45 6.39
N VAL A 102 -8.27 5.79 7.67
CA VAL A 102 -7.15 6.12 8.55
C VAL A 102 -6.26 4.90 8.77
N LEU A 103 -6.85 3.73 9.03
CA LEU A 103 -6.11 2.49 9.25
C LEU A 103 -5.40 2.01 7.98
N LEU A 104 -6.06 2.12 6.81
CA LEU A 104 -5.47 1.75 5.53
C LEU A 104 -4.33 2.68 5.14
N ALA A 105 -4.42 3.98 5.43
CA ALA A 105 -3.32 4.92 5.23
C ALA A 105 -2.10 4.57 6.13
N SER A 106 -2.35 4.17 7.38
CA SER A 106 -1.31 3.70 8.27
C SER A 106 -0.69 2.38 7.82
N LEU A 107 -1.50 1.46 7.29
CA LEU A 107 -1.04 0.22 6.68
C LEU A 107 -0.17 0.49 5.44
N ALA A 108 -0.55 1.46 4.60
CA ALA A 108 0.26 1.87 3.46
C ALA A 108 1.64 2.40 3.91
N ALA A 109 1.67 3.31 4.89
CA ALA A 109 2.93 3.84 5.42
C ALA A 109 3.83 2.75 6.05
N TRP A 110 3.23 1.81 6.77
CA TRP A 110 3.95 0.66 7.35
C TRP A 110 4.50 -0.27 6.28
N THR A 111 3.71 -0.56 5.25
CA THR A 111 4.13 -1.40 4.13
C THR A 111 5.26 -0.74 3.35
N THR A 112 5.20 0.57 3.13
CA THR A 112 6.28 1.35 2.51
C THR A 112 7.56 1.29 3.35
N PHE A 113 7.47 1.40 4.67
CA PHE A 113 8.63 1.29 5.56
C PHE A 113 9.33 -0.08 5.41
N ILE A 114 8.58 -1.18 5.47
CA ILE A 114 9.15 -2.52 5.33
C ILE A 114 9.74 -2.71 3.91
N LEU A 115 9.01 -2.29 2.87
CA LEU A 115 9.47 -2.42 1.50
C LEU A 115 10.75 -1.63 1.25
N ALA A 116 10.82 -0.38 1.72
CA ALA A 116 12.00 0.46 1.59
C ALA A 116 13.21 -0.10 2.33
N GLU A 117 13.02 -0.68 3.52
CA GLU A 117 14.10 -1.36 4.25
C GLU A 117 14.64 -2.54 3.45
N ARG A 118 13.76 -3.37 2.89
CA ARG A 118 14.19 -4.55 2.12
C ARG A 118 14.86 -4.18 0.81
N VAL A 119 14.35 -3.17 0.11
CA VAL A 119 14.93 -2.69 -1.15
C VAL A 119 16.28 -2.01 -0.93
N THR A 120 16.47 -1.27 0.17
CA THR A 120 17.70 -0.46 0.37
C THR A 120 18.69 -1.03 1.39
N GLY A 121 18.25 -1.96 2.25
CA GLY A 121 19.02 -2.45 3.40
C GLY A 121 19.23 -1.41 4.52
N SER A 122 18.60 -0.23 4.42
CA SER A 122 18.82 0.89 5.34
C SER A 122 17.55 1.25 6.11
N LEU A 123 17.60 1.08 7.44
CA LEU A 123 16.52 1.50 8.33
C LEU A 123 16.29 3.02 8.30
N ARG A 124 17.33 3.82 8.04
CA ARG A 124 17.20 5.28 7.92
C ARG A 124 16.39 5.65 6.68
N THR A 125 16.69 5.02 5.54
CA THR A 125 15.96 5.25 4.29
C THR A 125 14.52 4.78 4.41
N ALA A 126 14.30 3.63 5.05
CA ALA A 126 12.97 3.11 5.37
C ALA A 126 12.16 4.09 6.22
N PHE A 127 12.75 4.61 7.30
CA PHE A 127 12.11 5.58 8.18
C PHE A 127 11.69 6.84 7.42
N ILE A 128 12.59 7.38 6.59
CA ILE A 128 12.30 8.57 5.78
C ILE A 128 11.18 8.27 4.76
N ALA A 129 11.22 7.12 4.07
CA ALA A 129 10.19 6.75 3.10
C ALA A 129 8.80 6.60 3.75
N GLY A 130 8.72 5.92 4.89
CA GLY A 130 7.49 5.80 5.67
C GLY A 130 6.99 7.16 6.18
N LEU A 131 7.89 7.99 6.70
CA LEU A 131 7.58 9.35 7.16
C LEU A 131 7.04 10.22 6.02
N LEU A 132 7.70 10.22 4.86
CA LEU A 132 7.25 10.96 3.68
C LEU A 132 5.89 10.49 3.19
N THR A 133 5.60 9.18 3.27
CA THR A 133 4.28 8.64 2.94
C THR A 133 3.19 9.22 3.85
N MET A 134 3.47 9.41 5.14
CA MET A 134 2.52 9.99 6.08
C MET A 134 2.44 11.52 5.99
N ALA A 135 3.58 12.17 5.72
CA ALA A 135 3.71 13.63 5.68
C ALA A 135 3.30 14.24 4.34
N CYS A 136 3.22 13.44 3.27
CA CYS A 136 2.78 13.92 1.97
C CYS A 136 1.35 14.50 2.08
N PRO A 137 1.13 15.78 1.75
CA PRO A 137 -0.15 16.45 2.00
C PRO A 137 -1.34 15.74 1.37
N ILE A 138 -1.19 15.20 0.15
CA ILE A 138 -2.26 14.51 -0.56
C ILE A 138 -2.68 13.22 0.16
N PHE A 139 -1.72 12.45 0.68
CA PHE A 139 -2.00 11.23 1.46
C PHE A 139 -2.54 11.56 2.85
N ALA A 140 -2.05 12.62 3.48
CA ALA A 140 -2.57 13.08 4.77
C ALA A 140 -4.03 13.54 4.66
N ALA A 141 -4.37 14.31 3.61
CA ALA A 141 -5.74 14.73 3.34
C ALA A 141 -6.66 13.53 3.05
N LYS A 142 -6.23 12.62 2.16
CA LYS A 142 -7.02 11.42 1.83
C LYS A 142 -7.17 10.44 2.99
N ALA A 143 -6.24 10.43 3.94
CA ALA A 143 -6.40 9.64 5.16
C ALA A 143 -7.53 10.14 6.08
N LEU A 144 -7.88 11.43 6.01
CA LEU A 144 -8.93 12.05 6.83
C LEU A 144 -10.33 11.98 6.20
N GLU A 145 -10.43 11.51 4.95
CA GLU A 145 -11.66 11.40 4.16
C GLU A 145 -11.92 9.92 3.84
N ILE A 146 -13.17 9.46 3.87
CA ILE A 146 -13.53 8.13 3.35
C ILE A 146 -13.74 8.19 1.84
N SER A 147 -12.83 7.57 1.09
CA SER A 147 -12.83 7.56 -0.37
C SER A 147 -12.21 6.27 -0.88
N PRO A 148 -12.62 5.76 -2.06
CA PRO A 148 -12.00 4.58 -2.69
C PRO A 148 -10.49 4.76 -2.95
N ASP A 149 -9.96 5.97 -2.98
CA ASP A 149 -8.52 6.17 -3.17
C ASP A 149 -7.68 5.62 -1.98
N SER A 150 -8.21 5.68 -0.76
CA SER A 150 -7.50 5.24 0.45
C SER A 150 -7.24 3.72 0.49
N PRO A 151 -8.26 2.85 0.28
CA PRO A 151 -8.02 1.41 0.11
C PRO A 151 -7.19 1.08 -1.12
N LEU A 152 -7.40 1.80 -2.24
CA LEU A 152 -6.64 1.56 -3.47
C LEU A 152 -5.13 1.70 -3.23
N VAL A 153 -4.69 2.78 -2.57
CA VAL A 153 -3.27 3.00 -2.27
C VAL A 153 -2.74 1.91 -1.33
N ALA A 154 -3.47 1.55 -0.28
CA ALA A 154 -3.04 0.52 0.67
C ALA A 154 -2.88 -0.86 0.00
N PHE A 155 -3.87 -1.30 -0.76
CA PHE A 155 -3.81 -2.57 -1.48
C PHE A 155 -2.77 -2.55 -2.60
N SER A 156 -2.55 -1.41 -3.25
CA SER A 156 -1.46 -1.25 -4.23
C SER A 156 -0.08 -1.41 -3.57
N MET A 157 0.13 -0.84 -2.38
CA MET A 157 1.39 -1.02 -1.64
C MET A 157 1.61 -2.46 -1.21
N LEU A 158 0.55 -3.16 -0.77
CA LEU A 158 0.62 -4.59 -0.44
C LEU A 158 0.86 -5.46 -1.68
N TYR A 159 0.26 -5.11 -2.82
CA TYR A 159 0.52 -5.74 -4.10
C TYR A 159 2.02 -5.63 -4.49
N VAL A 160 2.59 -4.43 -4.43
CA VAL A 160 4.02 -4.22 -4.74
C VAL A 160 4.91 -4.95 -3.73
N PHE A 161 4.57 -4.91 -2.44
CA PHE A 161 5.30 -5.62 -1.39
C PHE A 161 5.33 -7.14 -1.63
N THR A 162 4.17 -7.73 -1.93
CA THR A 162 4.07 -9.17 -2.20
C THR A 162 4.72 -9.56 -3.52
N ALA A 163 4.64 -8.72 -4.55
CA ALA A 163 5.39 -8.90 -5.80
C ALA A 163 6.90 -8.91 -5.55
N TYR A 164 7.40 -8.00 -4.69
CA TYR A 164 8.81 -7.99 -4.29
C TYR A 164 9.21 -9.30 -3.59
N MET A 165 8.41 -9.78 -2.62
CA MET A 165 8.66 -11.07 -1.94
C MET A 165 8.66 -12.26 -2.91
N ALA A 166 7.75 -12.25 -3.88
CA ALA A 166 7.59 -13.32 -4.83
C ALA A 166 8.77 -13.41 -5.81
N ILE A 167 9.24 -12.26 -6.30
CA ILE A 167 10.27 -12.17 -7.35
C ILE A 167 11.68 -12.23 -6.74
N PHE A 168 11.97 -11.41 -5.74
CA PHE A 168 13.33 -11.25 -5.22
C PHE A 168 13.67 -12.24 -4.09
N GLU A 169 12.70 -12.61 -3.27
CA GLU A 169 12.90 -13.57 -2.17
C GLU A 169 12.46 -14.99 -2.54
N ASN A 170 12.04 -15.21 -3.79
CA ASN A 170 11.64 -16.50 -4.35
C ASN A 170 10.58 -17.25 -3.51
N ARG A 171 9.70 -16.51 -2.83
CA ARG A 171 8.65 -17.09 -1.97
C ARG A 171 7.35 -17.28 -2.74
N ARG A 172 7.12 -18.50 -3.23
CA ARG A 172 5.99 -18.81 -4.13
C ARG A 172 4.60 -18.45 -3.57
N ILE A 173 4.39 -18.60 -2.27
CA ILE A 173 3.10 -18.29 -1.62
C ILE A 173 2.68 -16.82 -1.82
N TYR A 174 3.62 -15.91 -2.03
CA TYR A 174 3.32 -14.49 -2.22
C TYR A 174 2.73 -14.17 -3.59
N TRP A 175 2.82 -15.07 -4.58
CA TRP A 175 2.05 -14.93 -5.82
C TRP A 175 0.55 -15.00 -5.59
N LEU A 176 0.10 -15.88 -4.67
CA LEU A 176 -1.32 -15.96 -4.30
C LEU A 176 -1.75 -14.71 -3.55
N TRP A 177 -0.96 -14.24 -2.58
CA TRP A 177 -1.26 -13.01 -1.85
C TRP A 177 -1.27 -11.78 -2.76
N MET A 178 -0.38 -11.72 -3.75
CA MET A 178 -0.38 -10.67 -4.76
C MET A 178 -1.70 -10.64 -5.54
N GLY A 179 -2.22 -11.80 -5.95
CA GLY A 179 -3.55 -11.92 -6.57
C GLY A 179 -4.70 -11.48 -5.66
N VAL A 180 -4.64 -11.82 -4.37
CA VAL A 180 -5.63 -11.38 -3.37
C VAL A 180 -5.65 -9.85 -3.23
N TRP A 181 -4.48 -9.23 -3.07
CA TRP A 181 -4.38 -7.76 -2.96
C TRP A 181 -4.81 -7.06 -4.23
N PHE A 182 -4.51 -7.63 -5.40
CA PHE A 182 -4.98 -7.12 -6.68
C PHE A 182 -6.51 -7.19 -6.80
N GLY A 183 -7.12 -8.32 -6.42
CA GLY A 183 -8.58 -8.47 -6.40
C GLY A 183 -9.25 -7.43 -5.49
N LEU A 184 -8.71 -7.21 -4.29
CA LEU A 184 -9.19 -6.18 -3.37
C LEU A 184 -9.01 -4.76 -3.93
N ALA A 185 -7.90 -4.49 -4.62
CA ALA A 185 -7.67 -3.20 -5.28
C ALA A 185 -8.69 -2.94 -6.40
N ILE A 186 -9.00 -3.93 -7.24
CA ILE A 186 -10.04 -3.82 -8.28
C ILE A 186 -11.42 -3.61 -7.66
N LEU A 187 -11.73 -4.34 -6.58
CA LEU A 187 -12.97 -4.16 -5.81
C LEU A 187 -13.08 -2.80 -5.11
N THR A 188 -12.03 -1.98 -5.19
CA THR A 188 -12.06 -0.59 -4.76
C THR A 188 -12.26 0.36 -5.94
N LYS A 189 -11.43 0.24 -6.98
CA LYS A 189 -11.45 1.13 -8.14
C LYS A 189 -10.83 0.43 -9.35
N LEU A 190 -11.47 0.55 -10.51
CA LEU A 190 -11.01 -0.11 -11.75
C LEU A 190 -9.63 0.37 -12.23
N THR A 191 -9.17 1.53 -11.77
CA THR A 191 -7.80 2.04 -12.01
C THR A 191 -6.72 1.08 -11.50
N ALA A 192 -7.05 0.17 -10.57
CA ALA A 192 -6.16 -0.90 -10.10
C ALA A 192 -5.69 -1.83 -11.23
N PHE A 193 -6.37 -1.88 -12.38
CA PHE A 193 -5.93 -2.65 -13.54
C PHE A 193 -4.53 -2.24 -14.05
N LEU A 194 -4.06 -1.03 -13.71
CA LEU A 194 -2.70 -0.59 -14.02
C LEU A 194 -1.62 -1.36 -13.23
N LEU A 195 -1.96 -1.99 -12.11
CA LEU A 195 -1.02 -2.76 -11.29
C LEU A 195 -0.38 -3.95 -12.05
N PRO A 196 -1.14 -4.89 -12.63
CA PRO A 196 -0.56 -5.97 -13.42
C PRO A 196 0.14 -5.47 -14.68
N VAL A 197 -0.33 -4.37 -15.28
CA VAL A 197 0.35 -3.74 -16.44
C VAL A 197 1.75 -3.26 -16.03
N SER A 198 1.86 -2.60 -14.88
CA SER A 198 3.16 -2.14 -14.35
C SER A 198 4.10 -3.31 -14.03
N LEU A 199 3.57 -4.41 -13.51
CA LEU A 199 4.34 -5.63 -13.23
C LEU A 199 4.81 -6.31 -14.53
N ALA A 200 3.93 -6.42 -15.52
CA ALA A 200 4.28 -6.97 -16.83
C ALA A 200 5.36 -6.12 -17.52
N ALA A 201 5.23 -4.79 -17.50
CA ALA A 201 6.24 -3.88 -18.02
C ALA A 201 7.59 -4.07 -17.30
N PHE A 202 7.59 -4.26 -15.97
CA PHE A 202 8.79 -4.57 -15.20
C PHE A 202 9.42 -5.92 -15.61
N LEU A 203 8.63 -6.99 -15.76
CA LEU A 203 9.14 -8.30 -16.16
C LEU A 203 9.70 -8.32 -17.59
N ILE A 204 9.11 -7.53 -18.50
CA ILE A 204 9.60 -7.38 -19.87
C ILE A 204 10.93 -6.62 -19.91
N THR A 205 11.04 -5.55 -19.12
CA THR A 205 12.23 -4.69 -19.07
C THR A 205 13.37 -5.30 -18.27
N SER A 206 13.10 -6.22 -17.34
CA SER A 206 14.14 -6.90 -16.53
C SER A 206 14.58 -8.24 -17.16
N PRO A 207 15.76 -8.32 -17.81
CA PRO A 207 16.17 -9.51 -18.57
C PRO A 207 16.32 -10.77 -17.70
N GLY A 208 16.69 -10.61 -16.42
CA GLY A 208 16.88 -11.71 -15.46
C GLY A 208 15.60 -12.35 -14.92
N HIS A 209 14.45 -11.69 -15.05
CA HIS A 209 13.17 -12.14 -14.47
C HIS A 209 12.16 -12.63 -15.52
N ARG A 210 12.53 -12.62 -16.81
CA ARG A 210 11.70 -13.13 -17.93
C ARG A 210 11.34 -14.61 -17.82
N GLY A 211 12.05 -15.38 -16.99
CA GLY A 211 11.77 -16.79 -16.73
C GLY A 211 10.38 -17.05 -16.14
N PHE A 212 9.78 -16.07 -15.47
CA PHE A 212 8.41 -16.18 -14.92
C PHE A 212 7.29 -15.94 -15.94
N LEU A 213 7.62 -15.54 -17.18
CA LEU A 213 6.66 -15.31 -18.28
C LEU A 213 6.50 -16.53 -19.21
N LYS A 214 7.26 -17.61 -18.97
CA LYS A 214 7.17 -18.88 -19.73
C LYS A 214 6.30 -19.87 -18.97
#